data_AF-A0A5B8A306-F1
#
_entry.id   AF-A0A5B8A306-F1
#
_cell.length_a   1.000
_cell.length_b   1.000
_cell.length_c   1.000
_cell.angle_alpha   90.00
_cell.angle_beta   90.00
_cell.angle_gamma   90.00
#
_symmetry.space_group_name_H-M   'P 1'
#
loop_
_entity.id
_entity.type
_entity.pdbx_description
1 polymer ?
#
loop_
_entity_poly.entity_id
_entity_poly.type
_entity_poly.pdbx_seq_one_letter_code
_entity_poly.pdbx_strand_id
1 'polypeptide(L)'
;MFLQQLLMHRLTEKKRAVGASSRLPVPSAPPTPENWVFPFAGWWIKRQLIQVAMLVAGIFSAALGLKAFLLPNGFIDGGVTGISLLVSQLTGISLSILIVLINIPFIILGYFQLGKWFAFKTLATILALALVLLVVSFPTLTQDKLLIAVFGGFFLGAGIGLTVRGGAVLDGSEVLAVYVSKRTALSVGDVVLVINILIFGAAALLLSVETALYSILAYLAAAKTMDFIIEGIEEYTGVTIISSQSEAIRLMVTEKLGRGATIYSGKRGYGSRGHNQEAIDVIFTVVTRLEVTQLTDEINKIDNQAFVVMHSVRDTKGGLVKKRPLH
;
A
#
# COMPACT_ATOMS: atom_id res chain seq x y z
N MET A 1 -47.28 -45.79 -26.07
CA MET A 1 -47.70 -44.59 -26.83
C MET A 1 -48.09 -43.40 -25.95
N PHE A 2 -48.90 -43.57 -24.90
CA PHE A 2 -49.37 -42.46 -24.05
C PHE A 2 -48.26 -41.70 -23.28
N LEU A 3 -47.22 -42.42 -22.81
CA LEU A 3 -46.10 -41.82 -22.06
C LEU A 3 -45.16 -40.96 -22.92
N GLN A 4 -45.03 -41.27 -24.21
CA GLN A 4 -44.22 -40.51 -25.17
C GLN A 4 -44.90 -39.20 -25.59
N GLN A 5 -46.24 -39.20 -25.70
CA GLN A 5 -47.02 -37.98 -25.96
C GLN A 5 -47.00 -37.02 -24.77
N LEU A 6 -47.04 -37.53 -23.53
CA LEU A 6 -46.96 -36.68 -22.32
C LEU A 6 -45.57 -36.02 -22.15
N LEU A 7 -44.50 -36.75 -22.48
CA LEU A 7 -43.12 -36.24 -22.47
C LEU A 7 -42.88 -35.19 -23.57
N MET A 8 -43.41 -35.41 -24.78
CA MET A 8 -43.31 -34.42 -25.85
C MET A 8 -44.13 -33.16 -25.55
N HIS A 9 -45.31 -33.27 -24.95
CA HIS A 9 -46.13 -32.11 -24.55
C HIS A 9 -45.44 -31.25 -23.47
N ARG A 10 -44.80 -31.87 -22.46
CA ARG A 10 -44.05 -31.10 -21.45
C ARG A 10 -42.78 -30.45 -22.00
N LEU A 11 -42.16 -31.04 -23.02
CA LEU A 11 -40.99 -30.46 -23.69
C LEU A 11 -41.37 -29.28 -24.62
N THR A 12 -42.56 -29.30 -25.26
CA THR A 12 -43.08 -28.15 -26.02
C THR A 12 -43.56 -27.00 -25.13
N GLU A 13 -44.15 -27.28 -23.97
CA GLU A 13 -44.49 -26.23 -22.99
C GLU A 13 -43.26 -25.56 -22.40
N LYS A 14 -42.20 -26.33 -22.09
CA LYS A 14 -40.94 -25.76 -21.59
C LYS A 14 -40.22 -24.93 -22.65
N LYS A 15 -40.29 -25.29 -23.94
CA LYS A 15 -39.78 -24.47 -25.05
C LYS A 15 -40.63 -23.21 -25.30
N ARG A 16 -41.95 -23.25 -25.07
CA ARG A 16 -42.82 -22.06 -25.16
C ARG A 16 -42.63 -21.08 -23.99
N ALA A 17 -42.35 -21.58 -22.79
CA ALA A 17 -42.05 -20.74 -21.62
C ALA A 17 -40.69 -20.04 -21.71
N VAL A 18 -39.69 -20.67 -22.36
CA VAL A 18 -38.36 -20.06 -22.60
C VAL A 18 -38.37 -19.04 -23.76
N GLY A 19 -39.38 -19.09 -24.64
CA GLY A 19 -39.55 -18.12 -25.74
C GLY A 19 -40.26 -16.82 -25.35
N ALA A 20 -40.78 -16.71 -24.12
CA ALA A 20 -41.64 -15.62 -23.67
C ALA A 20 -41.09 -14.78 -22.49
N SER A 21 -39.82 -14.95 -22.11
CA SER A 21 -39.17 -13.98 -21.21
C SER A 21 -38.74 -12.76 -22.04
N SER A 22 -39.60 -11.74 -22.02
CA SER A 22 -39.27 -10.32 -22.12
C SER A 22 -37.92 -10.00 -22.76
N ARG A 23 -37.95 -9.58 -24.02
CA ARG A 23 -36.92 -8.70 -24.57
C ARG A 23 -36.94 -7.44 -23.71
N LEU A 24 -36.12 -7.38 -22.66
CA LEU A 24 -35.79 -6.12 -22.02
C LEU A 24 -35.30 -5.21 -23.15
N PRO A 25 -35.84 -3.98 -23.29
CA PRO A 25 -35.32 -3.05 -24.28
C PRO A 25 -33.82 -2.95 -24.05
N VAL A 26 -33.03 -3.28 -25.06
CA VAL A 26 -31.59 -2.99 -25.06
C VAL A 26 -31.51 -1.48 -24.77
N PRO A 27 -30.83 -1.05 -23.69
CA PRO A 27 -30.68 0.37 -23.44
C PRO A 27 -30.14 1.00 -24.73
N SER A 28 -30.80 2.04 -25.22
CA SER A 28 -30.28 2.82 -26.34
C SER A 28 -28.81 3.10 -26.07
N ALA A 29 -27.95 2.83 -27.05
CA ALA A 29 -26.52 3.10 -26.92
C ALA A 29 -26.34 4.49 -26.28
N PRO A 30 -25.48 4.63 -25.26
CA PRO A 30 -25.29 5.92 -24.61
C PRO A 30 -24.98 6.95 -25.68
N PRO A 31 -25.59 8.16 -25.62
CA PRO A 31 -25.33 9.19 -26.61
C PRO A 31 -23.83 9.39 -26.73
N THR A 32 -23.32 9.36 -27.97
CA THR A 32 -21.90 9.58 -28.26
C THR A 32 -21.49 10.90 -27.62
N PRO A 33 -20.35 10.95 -26.90
CA PRO A 33 -19.95 12.14 -26.14
C PRO A 33 -19.43 13.20 -27.10
N GLU A 34 -20.32 13.87 -27.83
CA GLU A 34 -19.95 14.86 -28.83
C GLU A 34 -19.52 16.18 -28.18
N ASN A 35 -19.82 16.41 -26.88
CA ASN A 35 -19.54 17.67 -26.19
C ASN A 35 -19.02 17.52 -24.74
N TRP A 36 -18.36 16.42 -24.38
CA TRP A 36 -17.63 16.38 -23.10
C TRP A 36 -16.31 17.12 -23.22
N VAL A 37 -16.35 18.45 -23.07
CA VAL A 37 -15.17 19.27 -22.84
C VAL A 37 -14.71 19.04 -21.40
N PHE A 38 -14.05 17.92 -21.15
CA PHE A 38 -13.32 17.73 -19.90
C PHE A 38 -12.23 18.82 -19.82
N PRO A 39 -12.09 19.56 -18.71
CA PRO A 39 -10.97 20.46 -18.50
C PRO A 39 -9.70 19.63 -18.18
N PHE A 40 -9.20 18.89 -19.17
CA PHE A 40 -8.07 17.96 -19.04
C PHE A 40 -6.80 18.70 -18.56
N ALA A 41 -6.57 19.93 -19.03
CA ALA A 41 -5.36 20.68 -18.75
C ALA A 41 -5.22 21.05 -17.25
N GLY A 42 -6.28 21.59 -16.63
CA GLY A 42 -6.24 22.05 -15.24
C GLY A 42 -6.02 20.91 -14.24
N TRP A 43 -6.67 19.76 -14.47
CA TRP A 43 -6.51 18.58 -13.61
C TRP A 43 -5.11 17.96 -13.73
N TRP A 44 -4.58 17.89 -14.96
CA TRP A 44 -3.21 17.40 -15.19
C TRP A 44 -2.16 18.30 -14.52
N ILE A 45 -2.27 19.62 -14.68
CA ILE A 45 -1.34 20.59 -14.06
C ILE A 45 -1.39 20.49 -12.55
N LYS A 46 -2.59 20.46 -11.95
CA LYS A 46 -2.75 20.30 -10.49
C LYS A 46 -2.08 19.03 -9.99
N ARG A 47 -2.24 17.91 -10.71
CA ARG A 47 -1.59 16.64 -10.35
C ARG A 47 -0.07 16.73 -10.41
N GLN A 48 0.50 17.36 -11.44
CA GLN A 48 1.95 17.54 -11.54
C GLN A 48 2.49 18.44 -10.41
N LEU A 49 1.79 19.53 -10.08
CA LEU A 49 2.17 20.41 -8.96
C LEU A 49 2.21 19.67 -7.62
N ILE A 50 1.19 18.84 -7.34
CA ILE A 50 1.16 18.03 -6.12
C ILE A 50 2.33 17.04 -6.10
N GLN A 51 2.65 16.38 -7.21
CA GLN A 51 3.79 15.47 -7.29
C GLN A 51 5.10 16.20 -7.02
N VAL A 52 5.34 17.34 -7.65
CA VAL A 52 6.56 18.14 -7.42
C VAL A 52 6.64 18.60 -5.97
N ALA A 53 5.54 19.07 -5.38
CA ALA A 53 5.51 19.45 -3.97
C ALA A 53 5.86 18.28 -3.04
N MET A 54 5.35 17.07 -3.31
CA MET A 54 5.71 15.86 -2.58
C MET A 54 7.21 15.51 -2.73
N LEU A 55 7.77 15.62 -3.93
CA LEU A 55 9.20 15.38 -4.16
C LEU A 55 10.06 16.37 -3.35
N VAL A 56 9.76 17.67 -3.44
CA VAL A 56 10.51 18.70 -2.73
C VAL A 56 10.41 18.51 -1.21
N ALA A 57 9.20 18.34 -0.67
CA ALA A 57 9.01 18.09 0.75
C ALA A 57 9.74 16.82 1.20
N GLY A 58 9.70 15.76 0.38
CA GLY A 58 10.39 14.51 0.65
C GLY A 58 11.91 14.67 0.69
N ILE A 59 12.49 15.42 -0.25
CA ILE A 59 13.93 15.71 -0.30
C ILE A 59 14.39 16.45 0.95
N PHE A 60 13.68 17.52 1.35
CA PHE A 60 14.05 18.28 2.56
C PHE A 60 13.88 17.46 3.83
N SER A 61 12.84 16.63 3.92
CA SER A 61 12.65 15.72 5.06
C SER A 61 13.76 14.67 5.15
N ALA A 62 14.13 14.04 4.02
CA ALA A 62 15.23 13.08 3.99
C ALA A 62 16.57 13.73 4.33
N ALA A 63 16.85 14.91 3.79
CA ALA A 63 18.06 15.67 4.10
C ALA A 63 18.14 16.06 5.58
N LEU A 64 17.01 16.43 6.20
CA LEU A 64 16.92 16.71 7.62
C LEU A 64 17.24 15.45 8.44
N GLY A 65 16.61 14.32 8.13
CA GLY A 65 16.89 13.04 8.79
C GLY A 65 18.37 12.65 8.70
N LEU A 66 18.94 12.69 7.49
CA LEU A 66 20.34 12.35 7.27
C LEU A 66 21.31 13.31 7.97
N LYS A 67 21.19 14.62 7.73
CA LYS A 67 22.21 15.61 8.13
C LYS A 67 22.07 16.09 9.57
N ALA A 68 20.85 16.17 10.11
CA ALA A 68 20.64 16.63 11.49
C ALA A 68 20.74 15.51 12.54
N PHE A 69 20.52 14.24 12.14
CA PHE A 69 20.48 13.10 13.06
C PHE A 69 21.51 12.02 12.74
N LEU A 70 21.42 11.36 11.58
CA LEU A 70 22.21 10.15 11.31
C LEU A 70 23.71 10.43 11.13
N LEU A 71 24.05 11.39 10.24
CA LEU A 71 25.43 11.71 9.87
C LEU A 71 26.32 12.11 11.05
N PRO A 72 25.91 13.04 11.95
CA PRO A 72 26.75 13.47 13.06
C PRO A 72 27.14 12.35 14.04
N ASN A 73 26.32 11.28 14.12
CA ASN A 73 26.50 10.19 15.07
C ASN A 73 27.05 8.92 14.41
N GLY A 74 27.39 9.00 13.12
CA GLY A 74 27.89 7.87 12.35
C GLY A 74 26.85 6.78 12.10
N PHE A 75 25.56 7.06 12.28
CA PHE A 75 24.51 6.08 12.02
C PHE A 75 24.30 5.93 10.52
N ILE A 76 23.90 4.72 10.13
CA ILE A 76 23.76 4.31 8.75
C ILE A 76 22.30 3.99 8.47
N ASP A 77 21.87 4.20 7.24
CA ASP A 77 20.55 3.80 6.75
C ASP A 77 20.60 2.42 6.05
N GLY A 78 19.47 1.91 5.57
CA GLY A 78 19.45 0.80 4.62
C GLY A 78 19.89 1.20 3.21
N GLY A 79 19.97 0.20 2.33
CA GLY A 79 20.06 0.40 0.89
C GLY A 79 21.31 1.12 0.37
N VAL A 80 21.17 1.79 -0.77
CA VAL A 80 22.24 2.56 -1.42
C VAL A 80 22.68 3.73 -0.55
N THR A 81 21.77 4.36 0.18
CA THR A 81 22.09 5.44 1.10
C THR A 81 22.99 4.92 2.24
N GLY A 82 22.67 3.74 2.77
CA GLY A 82 23.48 3.03 3.76
C GLY A 82 24.89 2.71 3.28
N ILE A 83 25.01 2.14 2.08
CA ILE A 83 26.31 1.88 1.45
C ILE A 83 27.10 3.19 1.27
N SER A 84 26.44 4.26 0.83
CA SER A 84 27.06 5.58 0.63
C SER A 84 27.57 6.17 1.95
N LEU A 85 26.80 6.03 3.04
CA LEU A 85 27.20 6.47 4.39
C LEU A 85 28.39 5.68 4.91
N LEU A 86 28.38 4.35 4.77
CA LEU A 86 29.50 3.49 5.15
C LEU A 86 30.80 3.89 4.42
N VAL A 87 30.73 4.01 3.09
CA VAL A 87 31.90 4.39 2.29
C VAL A 87 32.37 5.80 2.65
N SER A 88 31.44 6.74 2.88
CA SER A 88 31.77 8.11 3.28
C SER A 88 32.54 8.16 4.60
N GLN A 89 32.13 7.39 5.61
CA GLN A 89 32.81 7.35 6.91
C GLN A 89 34.21 6.73 6.83
N LEU A 90 34.42 5.75 5.95
CA LEU A 90 35.70 5.07 5.80
C LEU A 90 36.71 5.85 4.93
N THR A 91 36.22 6.55 3.91
CA THR A 91 37.07 7.20 2.90
C THR A 91 37.14 8.72 3.05
N GLY A 92 36.23 9.33 3.80
CA GLY A 92 36.08 10.78 3.90
C GLY A 92 35.48 11.43 2.66
N ILE A 93 35.10 10.66 1.63
CA ILE A 93 34.44 11.19 0.43
C ILE A 93 33.05 11.71 0.83
N SER A 94 32.66 12.87 0.29
CA SER A 94 31.35 13.48 0.57
C SER A 94 30.20 12.54 0.24
N LEU A 95 29.28 12.36 1.20
CA LEU A 95 28.05 11.57 1.03
C LEU A 95 27.25 12.00 -0.22
N SER A 96 27.15 13.30 -0.48
CA SER A 96 26.42 13.85 -1.64
C SER A 96 26.93 13.27 -2.96
N ILE A 97 28.24 13.06 -3.09
CA ILE A 97 28.86 12.51 -4.30
C ILE A 97 28.57 11.01 -4.38
N LEU A 98 28.75 10.28 -3.27
CA LEU A 98 28.56 8.84 -3.21
C LEU A 98 27.12 8.42 -3.50
N ILE A 99 26.13 9.14 -2.95
CA ILE A 99 24.72 8.87 -3.22
C ILE A 99 24.44 8.95 -4.72
N VAL A 100 24.96 9.96 -5.43
CA VAL A 100 24.74 10.07 -6.88
C VAL A 100 25.43 8.93 -7.61
N LEU A 101 26.73 8.71 -7.35
CA LEU A 101 27.53 7.72 -8.08
C LEU A 101 27.02 6.30 -7.88
N ILE A 102 26.72 5.90 -6.65
CA ILE A 102 26.28 4.54 -6.32
C ILE A 102 24.86 4.31 -6.83
N ASN A 103 24.01 5.34 -6.92
CA ASN A 103 22.66 5.21 -7.48
C ASN A 103 22.60 5.07 -9.01
N ILE A 104 23.61 5.52 -9.76
CA ILE A 104 23.64 5.44 -11.25
C ILE A 104 23.23 4.06 -11.78
N PRO A 105 23.84 2.93 -11.37
CA PRO A 105 23.46 1.61 -11.87
C PRO A 105 21.98 1.27 -11.61
N PHE A 106 21.43 1.68 -10.47
CA PHE A 106 20.04 1.44 -10.10
C PHE A 106 19.07 2.33 -10.89
N ILE A 107 19.45 3.58 -11.18
CA ILE A 107 18.68 4.48 -12.05
C ILE A 107 18.61 3.91 -13.47
N ILE A 108 19.73 3.39 -13.98
CA ILE A 108 19.77 2.71 -15.29
C ILE A 108 18.85 1.50 -15.27
N LEU A 109 18.89 0.69 -14.21
CA LEU A 109 17.98 -0.45 -14.04
C LEU A 109 16.50 0.02 -14.04
N GLY A 110 16.21 1.08 -13.29
CA GLY A 110 14.88 1.70 -13.21
C GLY A 110 14.38 2.23 -14.55
N TYR A 111 15.26 2.74 -15.40
CA TYR A 111 14.92 3.17 -16.76
C TYR A 111 14.35 2.01 -17.59
N PHE A 112 15.00 0.85 -17.53
CA PHE A 112 14.56 -0.32 -18.28
C PHE A 112 13.32 -0.99 -17.68
N GLN A 113 13.11 -0.89 -16.36
CA GLN A 113 12.06 -1.63 -15.67
C GLN A 113 10.78 -0.83 -15.39
N LEU A 114 10.90 0.45 -15.06
CA LEU A 114 9.80 1.34 -14.64
C LEU A 114 9.56 2.48 -15.64
N GLY A 115 10.45 2.63 -16.63
CA GLY A 115 10.30 3.55 -17.75
C GLY A 115 11.06 4.86 -17.58
N LYS A 116 11.16 5.58 -18.70
CA LYS A 116 12.03 6.77 -18.83
C LYS A 116 11.67 7.89 -17.87
N TRP A 117 10.37 8.15 -17.68
CA TRP A 117 9.88 9.23 -16.82
C TRP A 117 10.16 8.98 -15.34
N PHE A 118 10.05 7.73 -14.89
CA PHE A 118 10.41 7.35 -13.51
C PHE A 118 11.92 7.57 -13.29
N ALA A 119 12.76 7.04 -14.19
CA ALA A 119 14.21 7.19 -14.06
C ALA A 119 14.67 8.65 -14.07
N PHE A 120 14.07 9.50 -14.91
CA PHE A 120 14.35 10.93 -14.93
C PHE A 120 13.96 11.61 -13.62
N LYS A 121 12.75 11.34 -13.10
CA LYS A 121 12.32 11.89 -11.80
C LYS A 121 13.20 11.42 -10.65
N THR A 122 13.56 10.15 -10.62
CA THR A 122 14.47 9.55 -9.63
C THR A 122 15.86 10.19 -9.69
N LEU A 123 16.45 10.33 -10.88
CA LEU A 123 17.72 11.02 -11.07
C LEU A 123 17.65 12.48 -10.59
N ALA A 124 16.61 13.23 -10.99
CA ALA A 124 16.43 14.61 -10.55
C ALA A 124 16.26 14.72 -9.03
N THR A 125 15.54 13.79 -8.41
CA THR A 125 15.32 13.75 -6.95
C THR A 125 16.61 13.44 -6.21
N ILE A 126 17.40 12.47 -6.69
CA ILE A 126 18.70 12.10 -6.10
C ILE A 126 19.72 13.24 -6.24
N LEU A 127 19.78 13.89 -7.40
CA LEU A 127 20.63 15.07 -7.61
C LEU A 127 20.21 16.23 -6.70
N ALA A 128 18.91 16.47 -6.55
CA ALA A 128 18.39 17.48 -5.65
C ALA A 128 18.69 17.17 -4.18
N LEU A 129 18.56 15.90 -3.75
CA LEU A 129 18.96 15.47 -2.41
C LEU A 129 20.47 15.73 -2.19
N ALA A 130 21.32 15.32 -3.13
CA ALA A 130 22.76 15.55 -3.04
C ALA A 130 23.10 17.05 -2.93
N LEU A 131 22.39 17.90 -3.68
CA LEU A 131 22.54 19.36 -3.63
C LEU A 131 22.09 19.92 -2.27
N VAL A 132 20.93 19.50 -1.74
CA VAL A 132 20.45 19.95 -0.42
C VAL A 132 21.41 19.51 0.68
N LEU A 133 21.92 18.28 0.63
CA LEU A 133 22.94 17.79 1.57
C LEU A 133 24.24 18.60 1.50
N LEU A 134 24.61 19.11 0.33
CA LEU A 134 25.81 19.93 0.14
C LEU A 134 25.62 21.37 0.61
N VAL A 135 24.50 22.00 0.25
CA VAL A 135 24.28 23.45 0.40
C VAL A 135 23.59 23.81 1.72
N VAL A 136 22.64 23.00 2.17
CA VAL A 136 21.81 23.32 3.34
C VAL A 136 22.46 22.80 4.59
N SER A 137 22.77 23.69 5.53
CA SER A 137 23.25 23.32 6.86
C SER A 137 22.08 23.15 7.80
N PHE A 138 22.01 21.99 8.45
CA PHE A 138 21.06 21.71 9.52
C PHE A 138 21.82 21.67 10.85
N PRO A 139 21.29 22.29 11.92
CA PRO A 139 21.88 22.16 13.24
C PRO A 139 21.72 20.73 13.76
N THR A 140 22.68 20.28 14.59
CA THR A 140 22.52 19.05 15.35
C THR A 140 21.43 19.24 16.40
N LEU A 141 20.36 18.45 16.32
CA LEU A 141 19.16 18.66 17.15
C LEU A 141 19.26 17.99 18.52
N THR A 142 20.01 16.89 18.62
CA THR A 142 20.17 16.12 19.85
C THR A 142 21.44 15.27 19.77
N GLN A 143 21.93 14.83 20.93
CA GLN A 143 23.05 13.90 21.10
C GLN A 143 22.60 12.55 21.69
N ASP A 144 21.32 12.40 22.03
CA ASP A 144 20.76 11.16 22.55
C ASP A 144 20.58 10.15 21.41
N LYS A 145 21.33 9.04 21.47
CA LYS A 145 21.38 8.01 20.43
C LYS A 145 20.01 7.43 20.07
N LEU A 146 19.11 7.29 21.04
CA LEU A 146 17.78 6.74 20.81
C LEU A 146 16.89 7.77 20.09
N LEU A 147 16.90 9.03 20.53
CA LEU A 147 16.20 10.12 19.83
C LEU A 147 16.72 10.28 18.39
N ILE A 148 18.03 10.18 18.20
CA ILE A 148 18.66 10.23 16.89
C ILE A 148 18.14 9.11 15.98
N ALA A 149 18.13 7.86 16.47
CA ALA A 149 17.65 6.74 15.69
C ALA A 149 16.16 6.90 15.32
N VAL A 150 15.30 7.21 16.29
CA VAL A 150 13.86 7.30 16.08
C VAL A 150 13.47 8.48 15.19
N PHE A 151 13.94 9.70 15.49
CA PHE A 151 13.56 10.88 14.72
C PHE A 151 14.32 10.99 13.40
N GLY A 152 15.59 10.56 13.37
CA GLY A 152 16.35 10.43 12.13
C GLY A 152 15.66 9.48 11.16
N GLY A 153 15.27 8.29 11.66
CA GLY A 153 14.47 7.33 10.91
C GLY A 153 13.11 7.90 10.48
N PHE A 154 12.38 8.56 11.36
CA PHE A 154 11.09 9.19 11.04
C PHE A 154 11.20 10.20 9.87
N PHE A 155 12.11 11.17 9.96
CA PHE A 155 12.25 12.19 8.90
C PHE A 155 12.77 11.59 7.60
N LEU A 156 13.67 10.61 7.68
CA LEU A 156 14.19 9.90 6.51
C LEU A 156 13.09 9.07 5.83
N GLY A 157 12.36 8.26 6.60
CA GLY A 157 11.23 7.47 6.12
C GLY A 157 10.10 8.32 5.57
N ALA A 158 9.79 9.46 6.20
CA ALA A 158 8.85 10.42 5.66
C ALA A 158 9.32 10.99 4.32
N GLY A 159 10.62 11.28 4.20
CA GLY A 159 11.25 11.72 2.96
C GLY A 159 11.14 10.70 1.84
N ILE A 160 11.51 9.45 2.11
CA ILE A 160 11.40 8.34 1.18
C ILE A 160 9.92 8.14 0.78
N GLY A 161 9.00 8.04 1.73
CA GLY A 161 7.59 7.83 1.44
C GLY A 161 6.95 8.95 0.60
N LEU A 162 7.30 10.21 0.86
CA LEU A 162 6.81 11.36 0.07
C LEU A 162 7.35 11.33 -1.36
N THR A 163 8.63 11.01 -1.55
CA THR A 163 9.20 10.92 -2.90
C THR A 163 8.61 9.76 -3.70
N VAL A 164 8.38 8.61 -3.06
CA VAL A 164 7.69 7.46 -3.66
C VAL A 164 6.28 7.82 -4.09
N ARG A 165 5.52 8.57 -3.28
CA ARG A 165 4.20 9.10 -3.67
C ARG A 165 4.27 10.14 -4.79
N GLY A 166 5.35 10.91 -4.87
CA GLY A 166 5.66 11.80 -5.98
C GLY A 166 6.06 11.08 -7.29
N GLY A 167 6.29 9.77 -7.23
CA GLY A 167 6.65 8.93 -8.37
C GLY A 167 8.16 8.88 -8.67
N ALA A 168 9.00 9.04 -7.64
CA ALA A 168 10.45 8.89 -7.69
C ALA A 168 10.92 8.05 -6.48
N VAL A 169 12.19 7.66 -6.43
CA VAL A 169 12.77 7.01 -5.25
C VAL A 169 14.06 7.71 -4.87
N LEU A 170 14.41 7.73 -3.57
CA LEU A 170 15.66 8.27 -3.08
C LEU A 170 16.79 7.24 -3.03
N ASP A 171 16.42 5.98 -2.83
CA ASP A 171 17.33 4.86 -2.73
C ASP A 171 17.13 3.91 -3.92
N GLY A 172 18.23 3.48 -4.52
CA GLY A 172 18.21 2.59 -5.69
C GLY A 172 17.99 1.12 -5.32
N SER A 173 18.13 0.76 -4.04
CA SER A 173 18.02 -0.61 -3.56
C SER A 173 16.61 -1.18 -3.72
N GLU A 174 15.56 -0.34 -3.65
CA GLU A 174 14.18 -0.73 -3.91
C GLU A 174 13.97 -1.12 -5.37
N VAL A 175 14.61 -0.40 -6.29
CA VAL A 175 14.58 -0.71 -7.72
C VAL A 175 15.29 -2.05 -7.98
N LEU A 176 16.41 -2.31 -7.31
CA LEU A 176 17.07 -3.62 -7.37
C LEU A 176 16.18 -4.73 -6.79
N ALA A 177 15.53 -4.46 -5.66
CA ALA A 177 14.68 -5.45 -5.00
C ALA A 177 13.52 -5.91 -5.90
N VAL A 178 12.87 -4.96 -6.58
CA VAL A 178 11.83 -5.27 -7.59
C VAL A 178 12.39 -6.06 -8.77
N TYR A 179 13.63 -5.79 -9.18
CA TYR A 179 14.26 -6.53 -10.26
C TYR A 179 14.54 -7.99 -9.89
N VAL A 180 15.10 -8.21 -8.70
CA VAL A 180 15.45 -9.54 -8.19
C VAL A 180 14.19 -10.35 -7.86
N SER A 181 13.18 -9.72 -7.26
CA SER A 181 11.92 -10.41 -6.89
C SER A 181 11.17 -10.93 -8.12
N LYS A 182 11.29 -10.26 -9.28
CA LYS A 182 10.69 -10.74 -10.54
C LYS A 182 11.38 -11.99 -11.11
N ARG A 183 12.58 -12.33 -10.64
CA ARG A 183 13.39 -13.45 -11.12
C ARG A 183 13.57 -14.55 -10.09
N THR A 184 13.00 -14.37 -8.90
CA THR A 184 13.16 -15.30 -7.77
C THR A 184 11.80 -15.52 -7.12
N ALA A 185 11.72 -16.48 -6.18
CA ALA A 185 10.51 -16.67 -5.36
C ALA A 185 10.42 -15.69 -4.18
N LEU A 186 11.43 -14.83 -4.00
CA LEU A 186 11.52 -13.89 -2.90
C LEU A 186 10.58 -12.71 -3.13
N SER A 187 9.94 -12.24 -2.06
CA SER A 187 9.21 -10.97 -2.11
C SER A 187 10.17 -9.78 -2.20
N VAL A 188 9.68 -8.61 -2.62
CA VAL A 188 10.49 -7.37 -2.63
C VAL A 188 11.05 -7.08 -1.22
N GLY A 189 10.23 -7.28 -0.19
CA GLY A 189 10.62 -7.10 1.21
C GLY A 189 11.75 -8.05 1.64
N ASP A 190 11.70 -9.31 1.21
CA ASP A 190 12.76 -10.29 1.52
C ASP A 190 14.11 -9.86 0.92
N VAL A 191 14.09 -9.37 -0.33
CA VAL A 191 15.32 -8.91 -0.99
C VAL A 191 15.90 -7.69 -0.28
N VAL A 192 15.05 -6.71 0.08
CA VAL A 192 15.49 -5.53 0.85
C VAL A 192 16.06 -5.94 2.21
N LEU A 193 15.41 -6.88 2.91
CA LEU A 193 15.87 -7.37 4.20
C LEU A 193 17.26 -8.01 4.09
N VAL A 194 17.49 -8.86 3.09
CA VAL A 194 18.81 -9.50 2.87
C VAL A 194 19.89 -8.45 2.60
N ILE A 195 19.61 -7.46 1.73
CA ILE A 195 20.54 -6.35 1.46
C ILE A 195 20.90 -5.61 2.74
N ASN A 196 19.89 -5.29 3.57
CA ASN A 196 20.10 -4.53 4.80
C ASN A 196 20.81 -5.34 5.88
N ILE A 197 20.58 -6.66 5.97
CA ILE A 197 21.37 -7.53 6.86
C ILE A 197 22.85 -7.48 6.48
N LEU A 198 23.19 -7.49 5.20
CA LEU A 198 24.58 -7.38 4.75
C LEU A 198 25.17 -6.00 5.07
N ILE A 199 24.41 -4.92 4.86
CA ILE A 199 24.85 -3.55 5.17
C ILE A 199 25.08 -3.36 6.67
N PHE A 200 24.13 -3.74 7.52
CA PHE A 200 24.28 -3.60 8.96
C PHE A 200 25.31 -4.58 9.54
N GLY A 201 25.47 -5.76 8.95
CA GLY A 201 26.57 -6.67 9.26
C GLY A 201 27.93 -6.04 8.96
N ALA A 202 28.09 -5.40 7.81
CA ALA A 202 29.29 -4.65 7.47
C ALA A 202 29.50 -3.46 8.42
N ALA A 203 28.45 -2.74 8.80
CA ALA A 203 28.52 -1.66 9.79
C ALA A 203 28.99 -2.14 11.17
N ALA A 204 28.53 -3.31 11.61
CA ALA A 204 28.92 -3.90 12.89
C ALA A 204 30.42 -4.26 12.92
N LEU A 205 30.95 -4.73 11.78
CA LEU A 205 32.37 -5.09 11.62
C LEU A 205 33.28 -3.88 11.44
N LEU A 206 32.84 -2.87 10.67
CA LEU A 206 33.68 -1.75 10.23
C LEU A 206 33.58 -0.51 11.13
N LEU A 207 32.46 -0.30 11.83
CA LEU A 207 32.26 0.84 12.71
C LEU A 207 32.17 0.42 14.17
N SER A 208 31.05 -0.21 14.55
CA SER A 208 30.84 -0.86 15.85
C SER A 208 29.50 -1.59 15.87
N VAL A 209 29.37 -2.59 16.74
CA VAL A 209 28.09 -3.27 16.99
C VAL A 209 27.02 -2.29 17.49
N GLU A 210 27.39 -1.34 18.35
CA GLU A 210 26.45 -0.35 18.89
C GLU A 210 25.88 0.55 17.78
N THR A 211 26.74 1.09 16.91
CA THR A 211 26.33 1.89 15.74
C THR A 211 25.41 1.09 14.82
N ALA A 212 25.70 -0.19 14.59
CA ALA A 212 24.86 -1.05 13.76
C ALA A 212 23.47 -1.27 14.37
N LEU A 213 23.37 -1.51 15.69
CA LEU A 213 22.10 -1.69 16.37
C LEU A 213 21.22 -0.43 16.33
N TYR A 214 21.82 0.76 16.54
CA TYR A 214 21.08 2.01 16.39
C TYR A 214 20.71 2.31 14.93
N SER A 215 21.53 1.89 13.96
CA SER A 215 21.22 2.00 12.54
C SER A 215 20.03 1.11 12.15
N ILE A 216 19.96 -0.12 12.69
CA ILE A 216 18.79 -0.99 12.56
C ILE A 216 17.54 -0.32 13.14
N LEU A 217 17.65 0.29 14.33
CA LEU A 217 16.53 1.01 14.95
C LEU A 217 16.06 2.19 14.08
N ALA A 218 17.00 2.97 13.53
CA ALA A 218 16.70 4.06 12.63
C ALA A 218 16.01 3.58 11.35
N TYR A 219 16.52 2.49 10.76
CA TYR A 219 15.92 1.86 9.60
C TYR A 219 14.50 1.33 9.87
N LEU A 220 14.25 0.70 11.03
CA LEU A 220 12.90 0.26 11.40
C LEU A 220 11.93 1.43 11.54
N ALA A 221 12.38 2.54 12.15
CA ALA A 221 11.59 3.76 12.23
C ALA A 221 11.34 4.37 10.84
N ALA A 222 12.33 4.37 9.95
CA ALA A 222 12.21 4.84 8.58
C ALA A 222 11.23 3.99 7.76
N ALA A 223 11.39 2.66 7.77
CA ALA A 223 10.50 1.72 7.09
C ALA A 223 9.05 1.90 7.55
N LYS A 224 8.83 1.99 8.88
CA LYS A 224 7.47 2.17 9.41
C LYS A 224 6.85 3.51 9.02
N THR A 225 7.65 4.57 9.01
CA THR A 225 7.18 5.91 8.61
C THR A 225 6.93 5.97 7.11
N MET A 226 7.78 5.35 6.30
CA MET A 226 7.59 5.22 4.86
C MET A 226 6.29 4.49 4.54
N ASP A 227 6.04 3.32 5.13
CA ASP A 227 4.80 2.56 4.96
C ASP A 227 3.58 3.42 5.32
N PHE A 228 3.64 4.11 6.45
CA PHE A 228 2.58 5.02 6.88
C PHE A 228 2.32 6.15 5.89
N ILE A 229 3.36 6.74 5.29
CA ILE A 229 3.20 7.81 4.30
C ILE A 229 2.65 7.27 2.98
N ILE A 230 3.15 6.12 2.49
CA ILE A 230 2.79 5.52 1.21
C ILE A 230 1.37 4.93 1.26
N GLU A 231 1.12 4.04 2.22
CA GLU A 231 -0.14 3.30 2.32
C GLU A 231 -1.21 4.09 3.07
N GLY A 232 -0.81 5.08 3.87
CA GLY A 232 -1.71 5.82 4.74
C GLY A 232 -2.06 5.04 6.00
N ILE A 233 -3.02 5.58 6.75
CA ILE A 233 -3.65 4.83 7.84
C ILE A 233 -4.67 3.90 7.20
N GLU A 234 -4.54 2.59 7.42
CA GLU A 234 -5.63 1.66 7.12
C GLU A 234 -6.82 1.98 8.02
N GLU A 235 -7.74 2.82 7.53
CA GLU A 235 -8.87 3.28 8.32
C GLU A 235 -10.04 2.30 8.30
N TYR A 236 -10.17 1.50 7.23
CA TYR A 236 -11.31 0.64 6.98
C TYR A 236 -10.93 -0.84 6.90
N THR A 237 -11.84 -1.67 7.39
CA THR A 237 -11.75 -3.13 7.33
C THR A 237 -12.97 -3.65 6.59
N GLY A 238 -12.73 -4.39 5.52
CA GLY A 238 -13.74 -5.16 4.83
C GLY A 238 -13.98 -6.45 5.61
N VAL A 239 -15.24 -6.70 5.95
CA VAL A 239 -15.65 -7.84 6.77
C VAL A 239 -16.65 -8.67 5.99
N THR A 240 -16.24 -9.91 5.69
CA THR A 240 -17.07 -10.92 5.05
C THR A 240 -17.57 -11.88 6.13
N ILE A 241 -18.88 -12.02 6.27
CA ILE A 241 -19.53 -12.80 7.33
C ILE A 241 -20.34 -13.91 6.68
N ILE A 242 -20.02 -15.15 7.03
CA ILE A 242 -20.68 -16.35 6.55
C ILE A 242 -21.32 -17.05 7.75
N SER A 243 -22.66 -17.08 7.79
CA SER A 243 -23.42 -17.61 8.92
C SER A 243 -24.75 -18.19 8.46
N SER A 244 -25.32 -19.14 9.21
CA SER A 244 -26.70 -19.59 9.01
C SER A 244 -27.74 -18.54 9.46
N GLN A 245 -27.34 -17.57 10.28
CA GLN A 245 -28.18 -16.48 10.77
C GLN A 245 -27.88 -15.16 10.02
N SER A 246 -27.63 -15.26 8.71
CA SER A 246 -27.24 -14.12 7.86
C SER A 246 -28.24 -12.96 7.92
N GLU A 247 -29.54 -13.26 7.98
CA GLU A 247 -30.59 -12.24 8.05
C GLU A 247 -30.49 -11.40 9.35
N ALA A 248 -30.34 -12.07 10.50
CA ALA A 248 -30.24 -11.41 11.80
C ALA A 248 -28.97 -10.55 11.89
N ILE A 249 -27.85 -11.07 11.36
CA ILE A 249 -26.60 -10.32 11.31
C ILE A 249 -26.73 -9.11 10.37
N ARG A 250 -27.39 -9.24 9.22
CA ARG A 250 -27.61 -8.12 8.29
C ARG A 250 -28.42 -7.01 8.96
N LEU A 251 -29.49 -7.35 9.66
CA LEU A 251 -30.30 -6.38 10.41
C LEU A 251 -29.47 -5.71 11.51
N MET A 252 -28.67 -6.48 12.27
CA MET A 252 -27.77 -5.91 13.27
C MET A 252 -26.76 -4.93 12.64
N VAL A 253 -26.13 -5.29 11.52
CA VAL A 253 -25.15 -4.41 10.85
C VAL A 253 -25.80 -3.13 10.33
N THR A 254 -27.00 -3.23 9.74
CA THR A 254 -27.68 -2.09 9.11
C THR A 254 -28.43 -1.20 10.09
N GLU A 255 -29.13 -1.79 11.06
CA GLU A 255 -30.03 -1.05 11.96
C GLU A 255 -29.37 -0.69 13.30
N LYS A 256 -28.58 -1.61 13.88
CA LYS A 256 -27.92 -1.36 15.18
C LYS A 256 -26.58 -0.62 15.01
N LEU A 257 -25.77 -1.02 14.03
CA LEU A 257 -24.47 -0.38 13.76
C LEU A 257 -24.57 0.77 12.75
N GLY A 258 -25.68 0.88 12.00
CA GLY A 258 -25.87 1.93 11.00
C GLY A 258 -24.91 1.82 9.81
N ARG A 259 -24.48 0.61 9.45
CA ARG A 259 -23.48 0.35 8.41
C ARG A 259 -24.10 -0.27 7.18
N GLY A 260 -23.61 0.15 6.01
CA GLY A 260 -24.01 -0.48 4.75
C GLY A 260 -23.59 -1.96 4.72
N ALA A 261 -24.47 -2.82 4.23
CA ALA A 261 -24.18 -4.23 4.00
C ALA A 261 -24.56 -4.61 2.57
N THR A 262 -23.72 -5.40 1.91
CA THR A 262 -23.99 -6.03 0.62
C THR A 262 -24.16 -7.53 0.84
N ILE A 263 -25.13 -8.14 0.15
CA ILE A 263 -25.36 -9.58 0.23
C ILE A 263 -24.82 -10.23 -1.05
N TYR A 264 -23.92 -11.19 -0.90
CA TYR A 264 -23.54 -12.09 -1.99
C TYR A 264 -24.29 -13.40 -1.84
N SER A 265 -25.03 -13.80 -2.88
CA SER A 265 -25.65 -15.13 -2.92
C SER A 265 -24.60 -16.15 -3.37
N GLY A 266 -24.33 -17.13 -2.51
CA GLY A 266 -23.40 -18.22 -2.77
C GLY A 266 -24.04 -19.58 -2.59
N LYS A 267 -23.26 -20.63 -2.82
CA LYS A 267 -23.58 -21.99 -2.40
C LYS A 267 -22.48 -22.48 -1.48
N ARG A 268 -22.87 -23.24 -0.45
CA ARG A 268 -21.92 -23.96 0.39
C ARG A 268 -21.13 -24.95 -0.49
N GLY A 269 -19.92 -25.27 -0.04
CA GLY A 269 -19.06 -26.26 -0.69
C GLY A 269 -18.79 -27.43 0.24
N TYR A 270 -17.60 -27.43 0.83
CA TYR A 270 -17.19 -28.39 1.85
C TYR A 270 -16.79 -27.63 3.11
N GLY A 271 -17.29 -28.05 4.27
CA GLY A 271 -16.96 -27.42 5.54
C GLY A 271 -16.95 -28.42 6.69
N SER A 272 -16.97 -27.94 7.93
CA SER A 272 -16.91 -28.78 9.14
C SER A 272 -18.08 -29.78 9.26
N ARG A 273 -19.13 -29.65 8.45
CA ARG A 273 -20.29 -30.56 8.38
C ARG A 273 -20.34 -31.40 7.09
N GLY A 274 -19.24 -31.46 6.32
CA GLY A 274 -19.13 -32.24 5.08
C GLY A 274 -19.52 -31.46 3.81
N HIS A 275 -19.82 -32.20 2.73
CA HIS A 275 -20.32 -31.65 1.47
C HIS A 275 -21.74 -31.13 1.65
N ASN A 276 -21.94 -29.84 1.38
CA ASN A 276 -23.26 -29.23 1.39
C ASN A 276 -23.31 -28.20 0.24
N GLN A 277 -24.28 -28.32 -0.68
CA GLN A 277 -24.45 -27.42 -1.83
C GLN A 277 -25.63 -26.43 -1.64
N GLU A 278 -26.14 -26.30 -0.41
CA GLU A 278 -27.23 -25.37 -0.09
C GLU A 278 -26.84 -23.92 -0.38
N ALA A 279 -27.84 -23.13 -0.78
CA ALA A 279 -27.68 -21.70 -0.94
C ALA A 279 -27.35 -21.06 0.41
N ILE A 280 -26.46 -20.07 0.38
CA ILE A 280 -26.09 -19.28 1.55
C ILE A 280 -25.89 -17.83 1.16
N ASP A 281 -26.38 -16.93 2.00
CA ASP A 281 -26.12 -15.51 1.86
C ASP A 281 -24.87 -15.14 2.67
N VAL A 282 -23.92 -14.53 1.99
CA VAL A 282 -22.69 -14.01 2.58
C VAL A 282 -22.81 -12.50 2.70
N ILE A 283 -22.62 -11.98 3.91
CA ILE A 283 -22.73 -10.55 4.19
C ILE A 283 -21.35 -9.93 4.02
N PHE A 284 -21.27 -8.84 3.28
CA PHE A 284 -20.09 -8.01 3.21
C PHE A 284 -20.39 -6.61 3.72
N THR A 285 -19.58 -6.13 4.66
CA THR A 285 -19.69 -4.79 5.21
C THR A 285 -18.31 -4.15 5.32
N VAL A 286 -18.26 -2.83 5.29
CA VAL A 286 -17.03 -2.08 5.54
C VAL A 286 -17.24 -1.24 6.80
N VAL A 287 -16.37 -1.46 7.78
CA VAL A 287 -16.37 -0.75 9.06
C VAL A 287 -15.02 -0.09 9.29
N THR A 288 -14.96 0.86 10.22
CA THR A 288 -13.67 1.41 10.62
C THR A 288 -12.92 0.43 11.52
N ARG A 289 -11.59 0.55 11.59
CA ARG A 289 -10.75 -0.30 12.47
C ARG A 289 -11.22 -0.30 13.94
N LEU A 290 -11.74 0.82 14.43
CA LEU A 290 -12.25 0.97 15.80
C LEU A 290 -13.57 0.21 16.04
N GLU A 291 -14.31 -0.09 14.97
CA GLU A 291 -15.64 -0.72 15.04
C GLU A 291 -15.58 -2.25 14.84
N VAL A 292 -14.43 -2.78 14.43
CA VAL A 292 -14.24 -4.22 14.21
C VAL A 292 -14.55 -5.03 15.47
N THR A 293 -14.08 -4.58 16.64
CA THR A 293 -14.34 -5.26 17.91
C THR A 293 -15.83 -5.28 18.22
N GLN A 294 -16.50 -4.13 18.12
CA GLN A 294 -17.94 -4.03 18.36
C GLN A 294 -18.76 -4.91 17.39
N LEU A 295 -18.41 -4.90 16.10
CA LEU A 295 -19.05 -5.75 15.10
C LEU A 295 -18.90 -7.23 15.43
N THR A 296 -17.68 -7.67 15.78
CA THR A 296 -17.38 -9.08 16.07
C THR A 296 -18.10 -9.55 17.34
N ASP A 297 -18.15 -8.72 18.37
CA ASP A 297 -18.87 -9.03 19.61
C ASP A 297 -20.37 -9.20 19.37
N GLU A 298 -20.97 -8.35 18.54
CA GLU A 298 -22.39 -8.44 18.19
C GLU A 298 -22.68 -9.65 17.29
N ILE A 299 -21.79 -10.00 16.36
CA ILE A 299 -21.89 -11.24 15.58
C ILE A 299 -21.87 -12.44 16.52
N ASN A 300 -20.93 -12.50 17.47
CA ASN A 300 -20.78 -13.62 18.39
C ASN A 300 -21.99 -13.82 19.32
N LYS A 301 -22.71 -12.74 19.67
CA LYS A 301 -23.97 -12.82 20.41
C LYS A 301 -25.10 -13.47 19.60
N ILE A 302 -25.10 -13.27 18.28
CA ILE A 302 -26.10 -13.82 17.37
C ILE A 302 -25.73 -15.26 16.99
N ASP A 303 -24.51 -15.47 16.50
CA ASP A 303 -24.01 -16.74 16.04
C ASP A 303 -22.51 -16.90 16.36
N ASN A 304 -22.21 -17.70 17.39
CA ASN A 304 -20.84 -18.02 17.77
C ASN A 304 -20.12 -18.98 16.79
N GLN A 305 -20.84 -19.56 15.82
CA GLN A 305 -20.28 -20.39 14.75
C GLN A 305 -20.11 -19.61 13.45
N ALA A 306 -20.36 -18.30 13.45
CA ALA A 306 -20.18 -17.46 12.25
C ALA A 306 -18.71 -17.46 11.82
N PHE A 307 -18.48 -17.65 10.52
CA PHE A 307 -17.15 -17.53 9.93
C PHE A 307 -16.96 -16.11 9.40
N VAL A 308 -16.04 -15.39 10.04
CA VAL A 308 -15.77 -13.98 9.74
C VAL A 308 -14.38 -13.84 9.15
N VAL A 309 -14.28 -13.27 7.95
CA VAL A 309 -13.02 -12.97 7.27
C VAL A 309 -12.85 -11.46 7.19
N MET A 310 -11.72 -10.97 7.69
CA MET A 310 -11.38 -9.56 7.69
C MET A 310 -10.21 -9.30 6.74
N HIS A 311 -10.30 -8.23 5.96
CA HIS A 311 -9.20 -7.75 5.13
C HIS A 311 -9.12 -6.23 5.17
N SER A 312 -7.90 -5.71 5.04
CA SER A 312 -7.66 -4.27 4.96
C SER A 312 -8.29 -3.68 3.70
N VAL A 313 -8.98 -2.56 3.85
CA VAL A 313 -9.52 -1.77 2.74
C VAL A 313 -8.86 -0.40 2.78
N ARG A 314 -8.06 -0.08 1.75
CA ARG A 314 -7.28 1.16 1.68
C ARG A 314 -8.14 2.42 1.60
N ASP A 315 -9.21 2.39 0.81
CA ASP A 315 -10.13 3.53 0.63
C ASP A 315 -11.51 3.03 0.20
N THR A 316 -12.57 3.78 0.56
CA THR A 316 -13.93 3.56 0.08
C THR A 316 -14.56 4.87 -0.39
N LYS A 317 -15.26 4.83 -1.53
CA LYS A 317 -15.97 5.99 -2.08
C LYS A 317 -17.46 5.70 -2.18
N GLY A 318 -18.29 6.56 -1.59
CA GLY A 318 -19.73 6.37 -1.51
C GLY A 318 -20.16 5.43 -0.37
N GLY A 319 -21.43 5.00 -0.39
CA GLY A 319 -22.00 4.08 0.61
C GLY A 319 -22.34 4.69 1.97
N LEU A 320 -22.96 3.90 2.85
CA LEU A 320 -23.25 4.23 4.25
C LEU A 320 -22.02 3.95 5.14
N VAL A 321 -20.90 4.56 4.77
CA VAL A 321 -19.69 4.59 5.60
C VAL A 321 -19.65 5.98 6.22
N LYS A 322 -19.67 6.04 7.56
CA LYS A 322 -19.70 7.31 8.31
C LYS A 322 -18.51 8.18 7.88
N LYS A 323 -18.78 9.24 7.10
CA LYS A 323 -17.78 10.27 6.80
C LYS A 323 -17.42 10.97 8.10
N ARG A 324 -16.12 11.11 8.39
CA ARG A 324 -15.66 11.98 9.46
C ARG A 324 -15.94 13.45 9.10
N PRO A 325 -16.25 14.31 10.09
CA PRO A 325 -16.58 15.72 9.89
C PRO A 325 -15.35 16.61 9.63
N LEU A 326 -14.31 16.11 8.98
CA LEU A 326 -13.09 16.86 8.69
C LEU A 326 -12.55 16.46 7.31
N HIS A 327 -13.15 17.04 6.27
CA HIS A 327 -12.55 17.38 4.97
C HIS A 327 -13.24 18.65 4.48
#